data_AF-A0A3N2MDZ8-F1
#
_entry.id   AF-A0A3N2MDZ8-F1
#
_cell.length_a   1.000
_cell.length_b   1.000
_cell.length_c   1.000
_cell.angle_alpha   90.00
_cell.angle_beta   90.00
_cell.angle_gamma   90.00
#
_symmetry.space_group_name_H-M   'P 1'
#
loop_
_entity.id
_entity.type
_entity.pdbx_description
1 polymer ?
#
loop_
_entity_poly.entity_id
_entity_poly.type
_entity_poly.pdbx_seq_one_letter_code
_entity_poly.pdbx_strand_id
1 'polypeptide(L)' 'MTPRLGQYIFRMISGWWRICQVIDVFTTTQGLPGYAYAEVDGEPEFAREDRELARRRVYELNGWKYRPK' A
#
# COMPACT_ATOMS: atom_id res chain seq x y z
N MET A 1 -7.64 -7.99 5.57
CA MET A 1 -6.39 -8.77 5.58
C MET A 1 -5.30 -7.84 6.03
N THR A 2 -4.59 -8.14 7.11
CA THR A 2 -3.47 -7.32 7.57
C THR A 2 -2.31 -7.50 6.61
N PRO A 3 -1.72 -6.42 6.09
CA PRO A 3 -0.53 -6.53 5.24
C PRO A 3 0.65 -7.12 6.03
N ARG A 4 1.58 -7.74 5.32
CA ARG A 4 2.82 -8.28 5.90
C ARG A 4 3.90 -7.22 5.96
N LEU A 5 4.88 -7.41 6.84
CA LEU A 5 6.09 -6.60 6.85
C LEU A 5 6.76 -6.65 5.46
N GLY A 6 7.18 -5.49 4.96
CA GLY A 6 7.79 -5.32 3.63
C GLY A 6 6.80 -5.29 2.46
N GLN A 7 5.51 -5.56 2.70
CA GLN A 7 4.48 -5.54 1.66
C GLN A 7 4.21 -4.11 1.18
N TYR A 8 4.10 -3.94 -0.14
CA TYR A 8 3.69 -2.67 -0.73
C TYR A 8 2.17 -2.52 -0.64
N ILE A 9 1.72 -1.30 -0.38
CA ILE A 9 0.31 -0.89 -0.34
C ILE A 9 0.19 0.47 -1.02
N PHE A 10 -1.03 0.90 -1.31
CA PHE A 10 -1.30 2.26 -1.78
C PHE A 10 -2.24 2.96 -0.80
N ARG A 11 -1.95 4.23 -0.50
CA ARG A 11 -2.73 5.06 0.42
C ARG A 11 -3.04 6.40 -0.22
N MET A 12 -4.23 6.93 0.08
CA MET A 12 -4.59 8.27 -0.35
C MET A 12 -3.98 9.28 0.63
N ILE A 13 -3.07 10.11 0.12
CA ILE A 13 -2.34 11.14 0.88
C ILE A 13 -2.50 12.44 0.09
N SER A 14 -3.08 13.47 0.71
CA SER A 14 -3.27 14.79 0.09
C SER A 14 -3.95 14.79 -1.28
N GLY A 15 -4.88 13.84 -1.52
CA GLY A 15 -5.62 13.71 -2.79
C GLY A 15 -4.94 12.84 -3.86
N TRP A 16 -3.75 12.31 -3.58
CA TRP A 16 -2.99 11.44 -4.47
C TRP A 16 -2.89 10.03 -3.88
N TRP A 17 -2.95 9.01 -4.73
CA TRP A 17 -2.59 7.66 -4.34
C TRP A 17 -1.07 7.54 -4.38
N ARG A 18 -0.48 7.27 -3.23
CA ARG A 18 0.95 7.08 -3.07
C ARG A 18 1.24 5.63 -2.71
N ILE A 19 2.37 5.14 -3.20
CA ILE A 19 2.87 3.82 -2.88
C ILE A 19 3.61 3.88 -1.54
N CYS A 20 3.23 3.01 -0.63
CA CYS A 20 3.84 2.89 0.68
C CYS A 20 4.31 1.46 0.90
N GLN A 21 5.37 1.29 1.69
CA GLN A 21 5.81 0.00 2.18
C GLN A 21 5.42 -0.16 3.64
N VAL A 22 4.95 -1.34 4.01
CA VAL A 22 4.69 -1.69 5.40
C VAL A 22 6.03 -1.90 6.11
N ILE A 23 6.32 -1.05 7.08
CA ILE A 23 7.59 -1.04 7.82
C ILE A 23 7.47 -1.69 9.21
N ASP A 24 6.25 -1.87 9.71
CA ASP A 24 6.00 -2.54 10.98
C ASP A 24 4.63 -3.20 10.99
N VAL A 25 4.51 -4.33 11.70
CA VAL A 25 3.24 -5.02 11.96
C VAL A 25 3.15 -5.31 13.45
N PHE A 26 2.05 -4.90 14.08
CA PHE A 26 1.91 -4.95 15.52
C PHE A 26 0.48 -5.34 15.92
N THR A 27 0.31 -5.71 17.18
CA THR A 27 -0.99 -5.93 17.78
C THR A 27 -1.27 -4.78 18.73
N THR A 28 -2.42 -4.13 18.58
CA THR A 28 -2.82 -3.04 19.48
C THR A 28 -3.08 -3.57 20.88
N THR A 29 -3.16 -2.67 21.87
CA THR A 29 -3.52 -3.01 23.25
C THR A 29 -4.92 -3.63 23.38
N GLN A 30 -5.76 -3.48 22.35
CA GLN A 30 -7.09 -4.11 22.23
C GLN A 30 -7.05 -5.48 21.54
N GLY A 31 -5.87 -6.01 21.21
CA GLY A 31 -5.71 -7.28 20.52
C GLY A 31 -6.00 -7.22 19.01
N LEU A 32 -6.10 -6.04 18.41
CA LEU A 32 -6.38 -5.88 16.98
C LEU A 32 -5.08 -5.80 16.17
N PRO A 33 -5.00 -6.42 14.98
CA PRO A 33 -3.82 -6.30 14.13
C PRO A 33 -3.74 -4.89 13.52
N GLY A 34 -2.58 -4.26 13.65
CA GLY A 34 -2.21 -2.97 13.08
C GLY A 34 -0.92 -3.06 12.27
N TYR A 35 -0.61 -2.00 11.52
CA TYR A 35 0.63 -1.88 10.77
C TYR A 35 1.02 -0.42 10.60
N ALA A 36 2.32 -0.16 10.55
CA ALA A 36 2.88 1.12 10.17
C ALA A 36 3.38 1.07 8.72
N TYR A 37 3.38 2.21 8.04
CA TYR A 37 3.83 2.32 6.67
C TYR A 37 4.68 3.57 6.46
N ALA A 38 5.60 3.49 5.53
CA ALA A 38 6.38 4.62 5.03
C ALA A 38 6.11 4.78 3.53
N GLU A 39 6.11 6.01 3.04
CA GLU A 39 6.07 6.29 1.60
C GLU A 39 7.35 5.77 0.94
N VAL A 40 7.22 5.17 -0.24
CA VAL A 40 8.37 4.65 -0.99
C VAL A 40 8.93 5.74 -1.87
N ASP A 41 10.18 6.13 -1.61
CA ASP A 41 10.88 7.12 -2.42
C ASP A 41 11.05 6.65 -3.87
N GLY A 42 10.85 7.55 -4.82
CA GLY A 42 10.96 7.27 -6.26
C GLY A 42 9.75 6.60 -6.90
N GLU A 43 8.71 6.25 -6.14
CA GLU A 43 7.46 5.75 -6.72
C GLU A 43 6.57 6.91 -7.22
N PRO A 44 5.87 6.73 -8.36
CA PRO A 44 4.99 7.75 -8.88
C PRO A 44 3.76 7.95 -7.97
N GLU A 45 3.32 9.20 -7.87
CA GLU A 45 2.02 9.55 -7.33
C GLU A 45 0.95 9.40 -8.41
N PHE A 46 -0.20 8.82 -8.06
CA PHE A 46 -1.32 8.67 -8.99
C PHE A 46 -2.45 9.62 -8.58
N ALA A 47 -3.09 10.26 -9.56
CA ALA A 47 -4.25 11.11 -9.28
C ALA A 47 -5.37 10.29 -8.64
N ARG A 48 -6.28 10.95 -7.94
CA ARG A 48 -7.43 10.32 -7.26
C ARG A 48 -8.21 9.34 -8.17
N GLU A 49 -8.33 9.71 -9.44
CA GLU A 49 -9.06 9.00 -10.50
C GLU A 49 -8.31 7.73 -10.95
N ASP A 50 -6.98 7.75 -10.88
CA ASP A 50 -6.06 6.70 -11.30
C ASP A 50 -5.80 5.63 -10.23
N ARG A 51 -6.82 5.35 -9.40
CA ARG A 51 -6.73 4.34 -8.33
C ARG A 51 -6.30 2.97 -8.87
N GLU A 52 -6.77 2.62 -10.06
CA GLU A 52 -6.45 1.33 -10.69
C GLU A 52 -4.98 1.23 -11.11
N LEU A 53 -4.35 2.34 -11.49
CA LEU A 53 -2.91 2.39 -11.79
C LEU A 53 -2.08 2.18 -10.51
N ALA A 54 -2.44 2.87 -9.42
CA ALA A 54 -1.81 2.67 -8.11
C ALA A 54 -1.97 1.21 -7.64
N ARG A 55 -3.16 0.63 -7.82
CA ARG A 55 -3.42 -0.78 -7.50
C ARG A 55 -2.54 -1.71 -8.32
N ARG A 56 -2.43 -1.49 -9.64
CA ARG A 56 -1.58 -2.29 -10.52
C ARG A 56 -0.12 -2.21 -10.10
N ARG A 57 0.40 -1.01 -9.78
CA ARG A 57 1.78 -0.84 -9.31
C ARG A 57 2.07 -1.60 -8.02
N VAL A 58 1.15 -1.56 -7.05
CA VAL A 58 1.29 -2.35 -5.82
C VAL A 58 1.32 -3.86 -6.09
N TYR A 59 0.50 -4.36 -7.02
CA TYR A 59 0.54 -5.78 -7.38
C TYR A 59 1.87 -6.17 -8.03
N GLU A 60 2.38 -5.32 -8.91
CA GLU A 60 3.68 -5.51 -9.56
C GLU A 60 4.82 -5.54 -8.52
N LEU A 61 4.87 -4.57 -7.61
CA LEU A 61 5.89 -4.49 -6.57
C LEU A 61 5.84 -5.67 -5.58
N ASN A 62 4.66 -6.21 -5.30
CA ASN A 62 4.52 -7.40 -4.46
C ASN A 62 4.70 -8.73 -5.24
N GLY A 63 4.91 -8.70 -6.56
CA GLY A 63 4.97 -9.90 -7.39
C GLY A 63 3.65 -10.67 -7.46
N TRP A 64 2.52 -10.00 -7.24
CA TRP A 64 1.19 -10.61 -7.26
C TRP A 64 0.59 -10.66 -8.65
N LYS A 65 -0.18 -11.71 -8.94
CA LYS A 65 -0.94 -11.78 -10.19
C LYS A 65 -2.04 -10.73 -10.21
N TYR A 66 -1.87 -9.68 -11.01
CA TYR A 66 -2.90 -8.68 -11.24
C TYR A 66 -4.04 -9.30 -12.04
N ARG A 67 -5.24 -9.30 -11.45
CA ARG A 67 -6.50 -9.63 -12.15
C ARG A 67 -7.40 -8.41 -12.08
N PRO A 68 -7.54 -7.62 -13.16
CA PRO A 68 -8.54 -6.57 -13.19
C PRO A 68 -9.92 -7.19 -12.96
N LYS A 69 -10.71 -6.57 -12.09
CA LYS A 69 -12.13 -6.89 -11.92
C LYS A 69 -12.94 -6.11 -12.93
#